data_AF-A0A537EIC9-F1
#
_entry.id   AF-A0A537EIC9-F1
#
_cell.length_a   1.000
_cell.length_b   1.000
_cell.length_c   1.000
_cell.angle_alpha   90.00
_cell.angle_beta   90.00
_cell.angle_gamma   90.00
#
_symmetry.space_group_name_H-M   'P 1'
#
loop_
_entity.id
_entity.type
_entity.pdbx_description
1 polymer ?
#
loop_
_entity_poly.entity_id
_entity_poly.type
_entity_poly.pdbx_seq_one_letter_code
_entity_poly.pdbx_strand_id
1 'polypeptide(L)' 'MVKADDSNLYLCGLCHEKERVHWKILLSTDMEEQAFLANTLRVIERADQSRPKDYGRPPSRPS' A
#
# COMPACT_ATOMS: atom_id res chain seq x y z
N MET A 1 20.17 18.18 -6.13
CA MET A 1 19.11 17.49 -6.87
C MET A 1 19.04 16.07 -6.32
N VAL A 2 18.30 15.88 -5.23
CA VAL A 2 18.19 14.59 -4.55
C VAL A 2 17.34 13.71 -5.46
N LYS A 3 17.97 12.75 -6.15
CA LYS A 3 17.23 11.70 -6.85
C LYS A 3 16.39 11.01 -5.78
N ALA A 4 15.07 11.20 -5.83
CA ALA A 4 14.16 10.47 -4.98
C ALA A 4 14.48 8.99 -5.20
N ASP A 5 14.98 8.32 -4.17
CA ASP A 5 15.22 6.88 -4.19
C ASP A 5 13.97 6.20 -4.73
N ASP A 6 14.08 5.52 -5.87
CA ASP A 6 12.97 4.79 -6.51
C ASP A 6 12.32 3.76 -5.56
N SER A 7 13.00 3.42 -4.45
CA SER A 7 12.47 2.63 -3.35
C SER A 7 11.35 3.34 -2.56
N ASN A 8 11.37 4.66 -2.41
CA ASN A 8 10.29 5.44 -1.78
C ASN A 8 9.08 5.63 -2.70
N LEU A 9 9.27 5.54 -4.02
CA LEU A 9 8.18 5.56 -5.01
C LEU A 9 7.43 4.22 -5.07
N TYR A 10 8.13 3.09 -4.97
CA TYR A 10 7.50 1.76 -4.90
C TYR A 10 6.84 1.49 -3.53
N LEU A 11 7.31 2.15 -2.46
CA LEU A 11 6.62 2.23 -1.16
C LEU A 11 5.30 3.02 -1.21
N CYS A 12 5.11 3.89 -2.21
CA CYS A 12 3.94 4.75 -2.32
C CYS A 12 2.75 4.07 -3.03
N GLY A 13 2.98 3.14 -3.97
CA GLY A 13 1.92 2.58 -4.81
C GLY A 13 0.84 1.80 -4.05
N LEU A 14 1.21 0.82 -3.23
CA LEU A 14 0.24 0.01 -2.47
C LEU A 14 -0.40 0.80 -1.32
N CYS A 15 0.35 1.68 -0.66
CA CYS A 15 -0.18 2.56 0.38
C CYS A 15 -1.21 3.54 -0.19
N HIS A 16 -0.90 4.15 -1.32
CA HIS A 16 -1.80 5.04 -2.04
C HIS A 16 -3.08 4.32 -2.48
N GLU A 17 -2.95 3.11 -3.04
CA GLU A 17 -4.11 2.32 -3.43
C GLU A 17 -4.96 1.88 -2.22
N LYS A 18 -4.33 1.54 -1.10
CA LYS A 18 -5.03 1.21 0.16
C LYS A 18 -5.88 2.39 0.65
N GLU A 19 -5.28 3.58 0.68
CA GLU A 19 -5.95 4.82 1.09
C GLU A 19 -7.08 5.18 0.12
N ARG A 20 -6.84 5.08 -1.20
CA ARG A 20 -7.84 5.33 -2.23
C ARG A 20 -9.07 4.42 -2.08
N VAL A 21 -8.86 3.13 -1.81
CA VAL A 21 -9.96 2.17 -1.60
C VAL A 21 -10.72 2.48 -0.30
N HIS A 22 -10.03 2.84 0.79
CA HIS A 22 -10.66 3.28 2.03
C HIS A 22 -11.61 4.46 1.79
N TRP A 23 -11.13 5.50 1.10
CA TRP A 23 -11.96 6.67 0.78
C TRP A 23 -13.17 6.31 -0.07
N LYS A 24 -13.01 5.41 -1.05
CA LYS A 24 -14.14 4.95 -1.87
C LYS A 24 -15.20 4.21 -1.06
N ILE A 25 -14.80 3.38 -0.09
CA ILE A 25 -15.75 2.67 0.78
C ILE A 25 -16.56 3.69 1.61
N LEU A 26 -15.88 4.68 2.20
CA LEU A 26 -16.52 5.71 3.03
C LEU A 26 -17.49 6.60 2.24
N LEU A 27 -17.20 6.84 0.96
CA LEU A 27 -18.00 7.71 0.10
C LEU A 27 -19.09 6.96 -0.68
N SER A 28 -18.96 5.64 -0.85
CA SER A 28 -20.00 4.84 -1.50
C SER A 28 -21.16 4.61 -0.55
N THR A 29 -22.38 4.72 -1.08
CA THR A 29 -23.62 4.37 -0.39
C THR A 29 -24.21 3.04 -0.91
N ASP A 30 -23.58 2.43 -1.90
CA ASP A 30 -23.98 1.16 -2.50
C ASP A 30 -23.30 0.00 -1.74
N MET A 31 -24.12 -0.89 -1.17
CA MET A 31 -23.64 -2.02 -0.37
C MET A 31 -22.89 -3.07 -1.21
N GLU A 32 -23.25 -3.27 -2.48
CA GLU A 32 -22.54 -4.19 -3.36
C GLU A 32 -21.17 -3.63 -3.73
N GLU A 33 -21.11 -2.33 -4.03
CA GLU A 33 -19.85 -1.63 -4.30
C GLU A 33 -18.94 -1.65 -3.05
N GLN A 34 -19.49 -1.36 -1.87
CA GLN A 34 -18.74 -1.43 -0.62
C GLN A 34 -18.19 -2.84 -0.35
N ALA A 35 -18.97 -3.90 -0.62
CA ALA A 35 -18.51 -5.28 -0.46
C ALA A 35 -17.37 -5.63 -1.43
N PHE A 36 -17.47 -5.18 -2.68
CA PHE A 36 -16.41 -5.35 -3.68
C PHE A 36 -15.13 -4.61 -3.29
N LEU A 37 -15.25 -3.36 -2.85
CA LEU A 37 -14.13 -2.54 -2.40
C LEU A 37 -13.49 -3.11 -1.12
N ALA A 38 -14.27 -3.64 -0.19
CA ALA A 38 -13.76 -4.33 1.00
C ALA A 38 -12.94 -5.58 0.63
N ASN A 39 -13.38 -6.36 -0.36
CA ASN A 39 -12.59 -7.48 -0.88
C ASN A 39 -11.29 -7.00 -1.53
N THR A 40 -11.34 -5.91 -2.29
CA THR A 40 -10.15 -5.29 -2.90
C THR A 40 -9.15 -4.87 -1.83
N LEU A 41 -9.62 -4.25 -0.74
CA LEU A 41 -8.78 -3.86 0.39
C LEU A 41 -8.07 -5.06 1.02
N ARG A 42 -8.77 -6.18 1.23
CA ARG A 42 -8.17 -7.41 1.78
C ARG A 42 -7.07 -7.99 0.88
N VAL A 43 -7.21 -7.87 -0.45
CA VAL A 43 -6.16 -8.29 -1.39
C VAL A 43 -4.93 -7.40 -1.25
N ILE A 44 -5.12 -6.08 -1.15
CA ILE A 44 -4.03 -5.11 -0.97
C ILE A 44 -3.29 -5.39 0.34
N GLU A 45 -4.01 -5.62 1.44
CA GLU A 45 -3.39 -5.93 2.74
C GLU A 45 -2.61 -7.23 2.75
N ARG A 46 -3.07 -8.26 2.03
CA ARG A 46 -2.31 -9.50 1.85
C ARG A 46 -1.04 -9.26 1.03
N ALA A 47 -1.12 -8.45 -0.02
CA ALA A 47 0.05 -8.10 -0.82
C ALA A 47 1.10 -7.37 0.03
N ASP A 48 0.66 -6.44 0.88
CA ASP A 48 1.52 -5.72 1.84
C ASP A 48 2.18 -6.68 2.84
N GLN A 49 1.42 -7.62 3.42
CA GLN A 49 1.95 -8.60 4.38
C GLN A 49 2.91 -9.64 3.75
N SER A 50 2.75 -9.93 2.46
CA SER A 50 3.64 -10.85 1.72
C SER A 50 5.02 -10.24 1.43
N ARG A 51 5.21 -8.95 1.73
CA ARG A 51 6.45 -8.25 1.44
C ARG A 51 7.60 -8.77 2.33
N PRO A 52 8.78 -9.06 1.75
CA PRO A 52 9.96 -9.38 2.53
C PRO A 52 10.32 -8.25 3.49
N LYS A 53 10.50 -8.54 4.78
CA LYS A 53 10.77 -7.57 5.85
C LYS A 53 12.05 -6.73 5.65
N ASP A 54 12.90 -7.14 4.72
CA ASP A 54 14.17 -6.49 4.41
C ASP A 54 14.06 -5.37 3.35
N TYR A 55 12.91 -5.23 2.69
CA TYR A 55 12.67 -4.11 1.78
C TYR A 55 12.49 -2.80 2.57
N GLY A 56 13.58 -2.02 2.69
CA GLY A 56 13.61 -0.73 3.38
C GLY A 56 14.57 -0.67 4.57
N ARG A 57 15.28 -1.78 4.89
CA ARG A 57 16.37 -1.72 5.87
C ARG A 57 17.57 -1.04 5.20
N PRO A 58 18.01 0.16 5.64
CA PRO A 58 19.26 0.71 5.14
C PRO A 58 20.37 -0.31 5.44
N PRO A 59 21.33 -0.53 4.52
CA PRO A 59 22.42 -1.47 4.77
C PRO A 59 23.07 -1.07 6.09
N SER A 60 23.07 -2.00 7.05
CA SER A 60 23.75 -1.80 8.32
C SER A 60 25.20 -1.49 8.01
N ARG A 61 25.60 -0.22 8.18
CA ARG A 61 27.00 0.18 8.02
C ARG A 61 27.82 -0.68 8.98
N PRO A 62 28.88 -1.36 8.51
CA PRO A 62 29.82 -1.99 9.41
C PRO A 62 30.52 -0.88 10.20
N SER A 63 30.45 -0.99 11.53
CA SER A 63 31.22 -0.17 12.49
C SER A 63 32.71 -0.51 12.43
#